data_AF-A0A958XUM0-F1
#
_entry.id   AF-A0A958XUM0-F1
#
_cell.length_a   1.000
_cell.length_b   1.000
_cell.length_c   1.000
_cell.angle_alpha   90.00
_cell.angle_beta   90.00
_cell.angle_gamma   90.00
#
_symmetry.space_group_name_H-M   'P 1'
#
loop_
_entity.id
_entity.type
_entity.pdbx_description
1 polymer ?
#
loop_
_entity_poly.entity_id
_entity_poly.type
_entity_poly.pdbx_seq_one_letter_code
_entity_poly.pdbx_strand_id
1 'polypeptide(L)' 'DCAREHADVLTDEPAYKPQVMMTDLTKSDMVFELHFWTYRKFEAEQVRSDLRYILRGKYRQQGIQENPE' A
#
# COMPACT_ATOMS: atom_id res chain seq x y z
N ASP A 1 -7.24 2.47 -2.65
CA ASP A 1 -7.17 3.31 -3.86
C ASP A 1 -5.75 3.42 -4.40
N CYS A 2 -4.77 3.83 -3.59
CA CYS A 2 -3.36 4.00 -4.00
C CYS A 2 -2.79 2.84 -4.85
N ALA A 3 -2.90 1.59 -4.38
CA ALA A 3 -2.38 0.44 -5.13
C ALA A 3 -3.19 0.11 -6.40
N ARG A 4 -4.50 0.42 -6.43
CA ARG A 4 -5.34 0.15 -7.61
C ARG A 4 -5.10 1.15 -8.73
N GLU A 5 -4.68 2.37 -8.39
CA GLU A 5 -4.42 3.47 -9.32
C GLU A 5 -2.96 3.52 -9.79
N HIS A 6 -2.06 2.74 -9.18
CA HIS A 6 -0.65 2.73 -9.53
C HIS A 6 -0.40 1.96 -10.83
N ALA A 7 0.24 2.59 -11.81
CA ALA A 7 0.41 2.03 -13.16
C ALA A 7 1.15 0.68 -13.19
N ASP A 8 2.11 0.49 -12.28
CA ASP A 8 2.91 -0.74 -12.20
C ASP A 8 2.34 -1.83 -11.28
N VAL A 9 1.12 -1.64 -10.76
CA VAL A 9 0.42 -2.65 -9.95
C VAL A 9 -0.62 -3.36 -10.81
N LEU A 10 -0.59 -4.68 -10.80
CA LEU A 10 -1.53 -5.51 -11.57
C LEU A 10 -2.91 -5.48 -10.93
N THR A 11 -3.94 -5.31 -11.76
CA THR A 11 -5.33 -5.18 -11.31
C THR A 11 -6.34 -5.81 -12.28
N ASP A 12 -5.86 -6.28 -13.43
CA ASP A 12 -6.61 -6.82 -14.56
C ASP A 12 -7.21 -8.20 -14.26
N GLU A 13 -6.48 -9.05 -13.55
CA GLU A 13 -7.00 -10.33 -13.08
C GLU A 13 -7.47 -10.26 -11.62
N PRO A 14 -8.61 -10.91 -11.27
CA PRO A 14 -9.08 -10.99 -9.89
C PRO A 14 -8.04 -11.52 -8.91
N ALA A 15 -7.18 -12.44 -9.33
CA ALA A 15 -6.11 -13.02 -8.52
C ALA A 15 -5.00 -12.00 -8.17
N TYR A 16 -4.84 -10.95 -8.98
CA TYR A 16 -3.79 -9.94 -8.80
C TYR A 16 -4.28 -8.68 -8.10
N LYS A 17 -5.57 -8.57 -7.83
CA LYS A 17 -6.15 -7.39 -7.18
C LYS A 17 -5.44 -7.11 -5.85
N PRO A 18 -5.02 -5.85 -5.62
CA PRO A 18 -4.41 -5.47 -4.36
C PRO A 18 -5.33 -5.75 -3.17
N GLN A 19 -4.75 -6.32 -2.11
CA GLN A 19 -5.45 -6.69 -0.89
C GLN A 19 -4.87 -5.91 0.28
N VAL A 20 -5.77 -5.47 1.17
CA VAL A 20 -5.39 -4.84 2.44
C VAL A 20 -5.93 -5.70 3.55
N MET A 21 -5.07 -6.05 4.50
CA MET A 21 -5.42 -6.87 5.65
C MET A 21 -4.95 -6.19 6.92
N MET A 22 -5.81 -6.08 7.92
CA MET A 22 -5.39 -5.70 9.26
C MET A 22 -4.67 -6.89 9.89
N THR A 23 -3.40 -6.70 10.27
CA THR A 23 -2.57 -7.76 10.82
C THR A 23 -2.40 -7.65 12.33
N ASP A 24 -2.52 -6.44 12.87
CA ASP A 24 -2.48 -6.22 14.30
C ASP A 24 -3.35 -5.02 14.71
N LEU A 25 -3.87 -5.09 15.94
CA LEU A 25 -4.62 -4.03 16.58
C LEU A 25 -4.12 -3.93 18.03
N THR A 26 -3.40 -2.85 18.32
CA THR A 26 -2.90 -2.55 19.65
C THR A 26 -3.74 -1.44 20.30
N LYS A 27 -3.35 -1.01 21.50
CA LYS A 27 -4.01 0.11 22.19
C LYS A 27 -3.75 1.46 21.53
N SER A 28 -2.66 1.59 20.78
CA SER A 28 -2.23 2.85 20.17
C SER A 28 -2.29 2.82 18.64
N ASP A 29 -2.19 1.64 18.03
CA ASP A 29 -1.93 1.51 16.60
C ASP A 29 -2.75 0.39 15.95
N MET A 30 -3.11 0.60 14.69
CA MET A 30 -3.61 -0.42 13.79
C MET A 30 -2.55 -0.71 12.73
N VAL A 31 -2.17 -1.97 12.58
CA VAL A 31 -1.20 -2.40 11.58
C VAL A 31 -1.95 -3.03 10.42
N PHE A 32 -1.63 -2.56 9.21
CA PHE A 32 -2.19 -3.08 7.98
C PHE A 32 -1.06 -3.54 7.05
N GLU A 33 -1.27 -4.67 6.40
CA GLU A 33 -0.47 -5.10 5.28
C GLU A 33 -1.17 -4.80 3.96
N LEU A 34 -0.39 -4.37 2.96
CA LEU A 34 -0.81 -4.18 1.58
C LEU A 34 -0.09 -5.20 0.71
N HIS A 35 -0.84 -6.13 0.14
CA HIS A 35 -0.34 -7.13 -0.81
C HIS A 35 -0.71 -6.70 -2.22
N PHE A 36 0.25 -6.73 -3.14
CA PHE A 36 0.07 -6.35 -4.53
C PHE A 36 1.01 -7.13 -5.44
N TRP A 37 0.68 -7.17 -6.73
CA TRP A 37 1.47 -7.83 -7.76
C TRP A 37 2.04 -6.81 -8.74
N THR A 38 3.25 -7.07 -9.26
CA THR A 38 3.89 -6.27 -10.30
C THR A 38 4.75 -7.15 -11.21
N TYR A 39 4.80 -6.86 -12.51
CA TYR A 39 5.76 -7.49 -13.42
C TYR A 39 7.17 -6.94 -13.26
N ARG A 40 7.34 -5.79 -12.61
CA ARG A 40 8.64 -5.15 -12.43
C ARG A 40 9.43 -5.78 -11.29
N LYS A 41 9.81 -7.05 -11.43
CA LYS A 41 10.50 -7.82 -10.37
C LYS A 41 11.76 -7.12 -9.82
N PHE A 42 12.52 -6.43 -10.67
CA PHE A 42 13.72 -5.67 -10.27
C PHE A 42 13.42 -4.30 -9.70
N GLU A 43 12.25 -3.73 -9.98
CA GLU A 43 11.82 -2.40 -9.52
C GLU A 43 10.68 -2.51 -8.49
N ALA A 44 10.40 -3.70 -7.97
CA ALA A 44 9.36 -3.92 -6.98
C ALA A 44 9.60 -3.03 -5.75
N GLU A 45 10.86 -2.76 -5.42
CA GLU A 45 11.25 -1.82 -4.39
C GLU A 45 10.94 -0.35 -4.70
N GLN A 46 11.04 0.04 -5.96
CA GLN A 46 10.62 1.36 -6.43
C GLN A 46 9.10 1.49 -6.33
N VAL A 47 8.35 0.53 -6.85
CA VAL A 47 6.88 0.49 -6.74
C VAL A 47 6.45 0.54 -5.27
N ARG A 48 7.12 -0.22 -4.39
CA ARG A 48 6.87 -0.19 -2.94
C ARG A 48 7.13 1.21 -2.34
N SER A 49 8.19 1.87 -2.76
CA SER A 49 8.54 3.22 -2.30
C SER A 49 7.55 4.28 -2.77
N ASP A 50 7.11 4.20 -4.03
CA ASP A 50 6.12 5.10 -4.60
C ASP A 50 4.75 4.93 -3.92
N LEU A 51 4.33 3.68 -3.71
CA LEU A 51 3.10 3.39 -2.96
C LEU A 51 3.16 3.93 -1.53
N ARG A 52 4.29 3.79 -0.82
CA ARG A 52 4.48 4.41 0.49
C ARG A 52 4.32 5.92 0.41
N TYR A 53 5.00 6.58 -0.52
CA TYR A 53 4.91 8.03 -0.67
C TYR A 53 3.47 8.51 -0.92
N ILE A 54 2.73 7.83 -1.80
CA ILE A 54 1.33 8.15 -2.11
C ILE A 54 0.43 7.92 -0.89
N LEU A 55 0.60 6.79 -0.18
CA LEU A 55 -0.14 6.48 1.05
C LEU A 55 0.06 7.56 2.11
N ARG A 56 1.32 7.97 2.34
CA ARG A 56 1.65 9.09 3.25
C ARG A 56 0.98 10.39 2.87
N GLY A 57 0.91 10.68 1.57
CA GLY A 57 0.14 11.82 1.05
C GLY A 57 -1.33 11.74 1.45
N LYS A 58 -1.97 10.60 1.23
CA LYS A 58 -3.40 10.38 1.52
C LYS A 58 -3.70 10.38 3.02
N TYR A 59 -2.86 9.76 3.84
CA TYR A 59 -3.01 9.78 5.30
C TYR A 59 -2.99 11.21 5.83
N ARG A 60 -2.04 12.03 5.40
CA ARG A 60 -1.98 13.45 5.77
C ARG A 60 -3.23 14.23 5.34
N GLN A 61 -3.74 13.98 4.12
CA GLN A 61 -4.97 14.62 3.63
C GLN A 61 -6.22 14.24 4.44
N GLN A 62 -6.23 13.03 5.01
CA GLN A 62 -7.34 12.50 5.80
C GLN A 62 -7.17 12.72 7.31
N GLY A 63 -6.08 13.37 7.74
CA GLY A 63 -5.78 13.58 9.16
C GLY A 63 -5.38 12.29 9.90
N ILE A 64 -4.97 11.26 9.18
CA ILE A 64 -4.45 10.01 9.75
C ILE A 64 -2.98 10.22 10.10
N GLN A 65 -2.63 10.03 11.37
CA GLN A 65 -1.23 9.98 11.82
C GLN A 65 -0.65 8.60 11.57
N GLU A 66 0.46 8.56 10.84
CA GLU A 66 1.32 7.37 10.75
C GLU A 66 2.39 7.43 11.83
N ASN A 67 2.74 6.29 12.41
CA ASN A 67 3.89 6.17 13.30
C ASN A 67 5.14 5.96 12.43
N PRO A 68 6.14 6.86 12.46
CA PRO A 68 7.38 6.63 11.72
C PRO A 68 8.16 5.52 12.43
N GLU A 69 8.26 4.35 11.78
CA GLU A 69 9.22 3.30 12.18
C GLU A 69 10.66 3.85 12.28
#